data_AF-A0A6A6FU83-F1
#
_entry.id   AF-A0A6A6FU83-F1
#
_cell.length_a   1.000
_cell.length_b   1.000
_cell.length_c   1.000
_cell.angle_alpha   90.00
_cell.angle_beta   90.00
_cell.angle_gamma   90.00
#
_symmetry.space_group_name_H-M   'P 1'
#
loop_
_entity.id
_entity.type
_entity.pdbx_description
1 polymer ?
#
loop_
_entity_poly.entity_id
_entity_poly.type
_entity_poly.pdbx_seq_one_letter_code
_entity_poly.pdbx_strand_id
1 'polypeptide(L)'
;MTTGILWQNAETTIALIDIPLSIAAAQSTKEKPWTDSLLSVAALEVPFPTQICKDIKGARNLPSNAADDFPHQEYRVLLEKALEETDSCHKGAWCQPRPFVSAKCERSHGKRKAHDVFASNQSSDLPANILSNITQSCLTPPDVHFEVGDGVDDGDYEPGSHLCYHSKSPTNMVLSHHDLDTAKSNNYKFRIPAGAAFVLANCSNPEAFHDVVNPRRLNFDFILMDPPWPNRSVKRTHKTPGTSYATISTLKDISHLLLNLNLSCLLSRTGYMGIWVTNKAAIRTLLVGPGGLFEHWEVELAEEWIWLKTTTRGEPVTPLEGTWNGKRPYEVLLVARKRTSNTTETGEIKRRVVIAVPDLHSRKPCLKKMIETLIGTDGDVLEIFARHLVAGWWSWGNECVKFNWEGYWQSVNEREKREAR
;
A
#
# COMPACT_ATOMS: atom_id res chain seq x y z
N MET A 1 -6.14 -19.86 10.75
CA MET A 1 -5.19 -18.82 10.32
C MET A 1 -5.77 -17.49 10.70
N THR A 2 -5.00 -16.64 11.38
CA THR A 2 -5.41 -15.29 11.76
C THR A 2 -5.68 -14.49 10.48
N THR A 3 -6.89 -13.97 10.30
CA THR A 3 -7.25 -13.10 9.18
C THR A 3 -7.11 -11.64 9.62
N GLY A 4 -6.72 -10.76 8.71
CA GLY A 4 -6.79 -9.31 8.94
C GLY A 4 -8.20 -8.73 8.86
N ILE A 5 -9.15 -9.49 8.33
CA ILE A 5 -10.56 -9.13 8.27
C ILE A 5 -11.18 -9.40 9.65
N LEU A 6 -11.65 -8.34 10.30
CA LEU A 6 -12.29 -8.38 11.62
C LEU A 6 -13.78 -8.73 11.50
N TRP A 7 -14.42 -8.26 10.44
CA TRP A 7 -15.81 -8.54 10.13
C TRP A 7 -16.05 -8.39 8.62
N GLN A 8 -16.96 -9.16 8.07
CA GLN A 8 -17.38 -9.09 6.67
C GLN A 8 -18.86 -9.47 6.57
N ASN A 9 -19.61 -8.77 5.72
CA ASN A 9 -21.01 -9.12 5.48
C ASN A 9 -21.15 -10.39 4.60
N ALA A 10 -22.36 -10.95 4.56
CA ALA A 10 -22.63 -12.22 3.86
C ALA A 10 -22.36 -12.11 2.34
N GLU A 11 -22.63 -10.95 1.75
CA GLU A 11 -22.45 -10.68 0.33
C GLU A 11 -20.98 -10.40 -0.03
N THR A 12 -20.08 -10.32 0.95
CA THR A 12 -18.66 -9.97 0.80
C THR A 12 -18.41 -8.60 0.16
N THR A 13 -19.39 -7.70 0.25
CA THR A 13 -19.34 -6.34 -0.29
C THR A 13 -18.87 -5.32 0.72
N ILE A 14 -18.94 -5.61 2.02
CA ILE A 14 -18.41 -4.76 3.09
C ILE A 14 -17.44 -5.58 3.95
N ALA A 15 -16.23 -5.07 4.15
CA ALA A 15 -15.23 -5.70 5.01
C ALA A 15 -14.58 -4.69 5.95
N LEU A 16 -14.56 -4.99 7.24
CA LEU A 16 -13.78 -4.28 8.25
C LEU A 16 -12.42 -4.97 8.40
N ILE A 17 -11.34 -4.24 8.11
CA ILE A 17 -9.97 -4.77 8.07
C ILE A 17 -9.07 -4.04 9.06
N ASP A 18 -8.34 -4.80 9.87
CA ASP A 18 -7.21 -4.26 10.63
C ASP A 18 -5.96 -4.20 9.75
N ILE A 19 -5.45 -3.00 9.48
CA ILE A 19 -4.35 -2.80 8.51
C ILE A 19 -3.06 -3.54 8.94
N PRO A 20 -2.48 -3.30 10.14
CA PRO A 20 -1.29 -4.03 10.57
C PRO A 20 -1.47 -5.56 10.57
N LEU A 21 -2.59 -6.05 11.11
CA LEU A 21 -2.87 -7.47 11.19
C LEU A 21 -3.05 -8.09 9.80
N SER A 22 -3.68 -7.38 8.85
CA SER A 22 -3.85 -7.85 7.48
C SER A 22 -2.51 -8.04 6.76
N ILE A 23 -1.56 -7.14 6.98
CA ILE A 23 -0.21 -7.23 6.42
C ILE A 23 0.55 -8.40 7.08
N ALA A 24 0.50 -8.50 8.41
CA ALA A 24 1.13 -9.60 9.17
C ALA A 24 0.57 -10.98 8.78
N ALA A 25 -0.75 -11.08 8.65
CA ALA A 25 -1.43 -12.30 8.23
C ALA A 25 -1.07 -12.70 6.79
N ALA A 26 -0.97 -11.73 5.88
CA ALA A 26 -0.64 -11.98 4.47
C ALA A 26 0.81 -12.46 4.27
N GLN A 27 1.66 -12.21 5.26
CA GLN A 27 3.06 -12.58 5.32
C GLN A 27 3.29 -13.96 5.99
N SER A 28 2.30 -14.46 6.73
CA SER A 28 2.34 -15.77 7.41
C SER A 28 1.92 -16.93 6.50
N THR A 29 2.35 -18.14 6.83
CA THR A 29 1.87 -19.40 6.22
C THR A 29 1.22 -20.32 7.25
N LYS A 30 0.46 -21.35 6.82
CA LYS A 30 -0.11 -22.34 7.76
C LYS A 30 1.00 -23.11 8.48
N GLU A 31 2.08 -23.38 7.76
CA GLU A 31 3.20 -24.24 8.17
C GLU A 31 4.18 -23.50 9.10
N LYS A 32 4.37 -22.20 8.88
CA LYS A 32 5.14 -21.31 9.76
C LYS A 32 4.32 -20.03 10.04
N PRO A 33 3.42 -20.07 11.03
CA PRO A 33 2.63 -18.89 11.40
C PRO A 33 3.54 -17.83 12.03
N TRP A 34 3.43 -16.57 11.59
CA TRP A 34 4.11 -15.47 12.27
C TRP A 34 3.20 -14.88 13.34
N THR A 35 3.74 -14.79 14.54
CA THR A 35 3.05 -14.25 15.72
C THR A 35 3.47 -12.81 16.04
N ASP A 36 4.51 -12.33 15.36
CA ASP A 36 5.04 -10.99 15.55
C ASP A 36 4.05 -9.93 15.05
N SER A 37 4.04 -8.80 15.73
CA SER A 37 3.12 -7.70 15.43
C SER A 37 3.85 -6.60 14.68
N LEU A 38 3.31 -6.21 13.52
CA LEU A 38 3.84 -5.09 12.75
C LEU A 38 3.67 -3.80 13.56
N LEU A 39 4.77 -3.07 13.75
CA LEU A 39 4.78 -1.77 14.40
C LEU A 39 3.92 -0.77 13.63
N SER A 40 3.18 0.02 14.40
CA SER A 40 2.13 0.89 13.89
C SER A 40 2.06 2.20 14.68
N VAL A 41 1.21 3.12 14.23
CA VAL A 41 0.92 4.38 14.95
C VAL A 41 -0.31 4.23 15.83
N ALA A 42 -0.45 5.13 16.80
CA ALA A 42 -1.67 5.23 17.61
C ALA A 42 -2.91 5.23 16.72
N ALA A 43 -3.83 4.31 17.01
CA ALA A 43 -5.11 4.25 16.34
C ALA A 43 -5.88 5.56 16.61
N LEU A 44 -6.49 6.12 15.56
CA LEU A 44 -7.16 7.41 15.69
C LEU A 44 -8.46 7.22 16.49
N GLU A 45 -8.55 7.82 17.68
CA GLU A 45 -9.74 7.69 18.54
C GLU A 45 -10.86 8.68 18.21
N VAL A 46 -10.50 9.86 17.70
CA VAL A 46 -11.45 10.95 17.41
C VAL A 46 -11.25 11.47 15.99
N PRO A 47 -12.32 11.89 15.29
CA PRO A 47 -12.18 12.48 13.96
C PRO A 47 -11.31 13.74 13.96
N PHE A 48 -10.77 14.11 12.80
CA PHE A 48 -10.03 15.36 12.68
C PHE A 48 -10.97 16.55 12.92
N PRO A 49 -10.55 17.58 13.69
CA PRO A 49 -11.44 18.67 14.06
C PRO A 49 -11.89 19.47 12.83
N THR A 50 -13.19 19.67 12.64
CA THR A 50 -13.73 20.51 11.57
C THR A 50 -13.35 21.98 11.78
N GLN A 51 -12.39 22.48 11.02
CA GLN A 51 -12.06 23.89 10.83
C GLN A 51 -13.22 24.51 10.09
N ILE A 52 -14.08 25.18 10.85
CA ILE A 52 -14.98 26.19 10.33
C ILE A 52 -14.08 27.26 9.71
N CYS A 53 -14.04 27.35 8.38
CA CYS A 53 -13.39 28.45 7.69
C CYS A 53 -14.04 29.75 8.16
N LYS A 54 -13.33 30.53 8.99
CA LYS A 54 -13.82 31.84 9.46
C LYS A 54 -13.84 32.90 8.36
N ASP A 55 -13.31 32.59 7.18
CA ASP A 55 -13.28 33.50 6.03
C ASP A 55 -14.39 33.20 5.02
N ILE A 56 -15.52 33.88 5.20
CA ILE A 56 -16.67 33.91 4.26
C ILE A 56 -16.25 34.36 2.84
N LYS A 57 -15.09 35.02 2.69
CA LYS A 57 -14.59 35.50 1.39
C LYS A 57 -13.86 34.43 0.55
N GLY A 58 -13.35 33.36 1.17
CA GLY A 58 -12.62 32.30 0.45
C GLY A 58 -13.50 31.18 -0.11
N ALA A 59 -14.72 31.03 0.41
CA ALA A 59 -15.63 29.95 0.03
C ALA A 59 -16.23 30.11 -1.38
N ARG A 60 -16.24 31.32 -1.95
CA ARG A 60 -16.75 31.58 -3.32
C ARG A 60 -15.77 31.20 -4.44
N ASN A 61 -14.50 30.94 -4.13
CA ASN A 61 -13.45 30.69 -5.12
C ASN A 61 -12.91 29.25 -5.13
N LEU A 62 -13.57 28.31 -4.43
CA LEU A 62 -13.31 26.89 -4.65
C LEU A 62 -14.15 26.46 -5.86
N PRO A 63 -13.56 26.15 -7.03
CA PRO A 63 -14.33 25.64 -8.13
C PRO A 63 -14.96 24.31 -7.70
N SER A 64 -16.29 24.29 -7.55
CA SER A 64 -17.04 23.04 -7.53
C SER A 64 -17.00 22.50 -8.96
N ASN A 65 -16.03 21.66 -9.25
CA ASN A 65 -16.05 20.93 -10.50
C ASN A 65 -17.19 19.91 -10.39
N ALA A 66 -18.32 20.16 -11.04
CA ALA A 66 -19.47 19.25 -11.06
C ALA A 66 -19.10 17.82 -11.50
N ALA A 67 -18.01 17.66 -12.27
CA ALA A 67 -17.45 16.37 -12.66
C ALA A 67 -16.77 15.58 -11.51
N ASP A 68 -16.26 16.27 -10.49
CA ASP A 68 -15.79 15.61 -9.26
C ASP A 68 -17.00 15.08 -8.46
N ASP A 69 -18.14 15.79 -8.44
CA ASP A 69 -19.24 15.52 -7.47
C ASP A 69 -20.08 14.25 -7.74
N PHE A 70 -20.21 13.78 -8.99
CA PHE A 70 -21.17 12.70 -9.30
C PHE A 70 -20.80 11.33 -8.66
N PRO A 71 -19.58 10.77 -8.83
CA PRO A 71 -19.22 9.51 -8.15
C PRO A 71 -19.20 9.68 -6.62
N HIS A 72 -18.88 10.87 -6.14
CA HIS A 72 -18.78 11.13 -4.70
C HIS A 72 -20.11 11.04 -3.98
N GLN A 73 -21.20 11.49 -4.60
CA GLN A 73 -22.53 11.40 -4.01
C GLN A 73 -23.00 9.94 -3.92
N GLU A 74 -22.68 9.12 -4.92
CA GLU A 74 -22.96 7.69 -4.90
C GLU A 74 -22.14 6.95 -3.84
N TYR A 75 -20.83 7.25 -3.75
CA TYR A 75 -19.97 6.69 -2.71
C TYR A 75 -20.44 7.08 -1.33
N ARG A 76 -20.90 8.32 -1.12
CA ARG A 76 -21.41 8.76 0.19
C ARG A 76 -22.52 7.85 0.69
N VAL A 77 -23.53 7.59 -0.14
CA VAL A 77 -24.67 6.73 0.23
C VAL A 77 -24.20 5.31 0.55
N LEU A 78 -23.27 4.76 -0.24
CA LEU A 78 -22.71 3.42 0.01
C LEU A 78 -21.93 3.36 1.33
N LEU A 79 -21.17 4.41 1.63
CA LEU A 79 -20.35 4.51 2.84
C LEU A 79 -21.22 4.66 4.10
N GLU A 80 -22.27 5.48 4.04
CA GLU A 80 -23.24 5.62 5.13
C GLU A 80 -23.92 4.27 5.43
N LYS A 81 -24.43 3.59 4.40
CA LYS A 81 -25.03 2.26 4.55
C LYS A 81 -24.03 1.25 5.12
N ALA A 82 -22.79 1.25 4.64
CA ALA A 82 -21.77 0.32 5.12
C ALA A 82 -21.40 0.56 6.59
N LEU A 83 -21.39 1.83 7.04
CA LEU A 83 -21.19 2.17 8.45
C LEU A 83 -22.35 1.69 9.31
N GLU A 84 -23.59 1.95 8.90
CA GLU A 84 -24.79 1.51 9.62
C GLU A 84 -24.83 -0.02 9.76
N GLU A 85 -24.56 -0.74 8.68
CA GLU A 85 -24.52 -2.21 8.67
C GLU A 85 -23.41 -2.73 9.60
N THR A 86 -22.20 -2.19 9.46
CA THR A 86 -21.06 -2.60 10.30
C THR A 86 -21.32 -2.31 11.78
N ASP A 87 -21.83 -1.13 12.12
CA ASP A 87 -22.14 -0.77 13.51
C ASP A 87 -23.24 -1.64 14.11
N SER A 88 -24.26 -1.99 13.31
CA SER A 88 -25.34 -2.87 13.76
C SER A 88 -24.88 -4.31 13.99
N CYS A 89 -24.03 -4.85 13.12
CA CYS A 89 -23.65 -6.26 13.09
C CYS A 89 -22.34 -6.58 13.83
N HIS A 90 -21.38 -5.65 13.89
CA HIS A 90 -20.07 -5.85 14.52
C HIS A 90 -19.98 -5.10 15.84
N LYS A 91 -19.92 -5.85 16.95
CA LYS A 91 -19.75 -5.30 18.31
C LYS A 91 -18.31 -5.37 18.83
N GLY A 92 -17.38 -5.88 18.03
CA GLY A 92 -15.98 -5.97 18.39
C GLY A 92 -15.22 -4.65 18.18
N ALA A 93 -13.93 -4.66 18.51
CA ALA A 93 -13.06 -3.54 18.22
C ALA A 93 -12.91 -3.34 16.69
N TRP A 94 -12.72 -2.09 16.27
CA TRP A 94 -12.51 -1.74 14.85
C TRP A 94 -11.04 -1.81 14.41
N CYS A 95 -10.13 -2.01 15.37
CA CYS A 95 -8.74 -2.38 15.16
C CYS A 95 -8.20 -3.10 16.39
N GLN A 96 -7.16 -3.90 16.22
CA GLN A 96 -6.43 -4.52 17.32
C GLN A 96 -5.53 -3.51 18.04
N PRO A 97 -5.12 -3.78 19.30
CA PRO A 97 -4.09 -2.99 19.98
C PRO A 97 -2.81 -2.91 19.13
N ARG A 98 -2.29 -1.70 18.94
CA ARG A 98 -1.16 -1.43 18.05
C ARG A 98 0.14 -1.29 18.84
N PRO A 99 1.17 -2.09 18.57
CA PRO A 99 2.49 -1.86 19.14
C PRO A 99 3.11 -0.60 18.52
N PHE A 100 3.62 0.31 19.35
CA PHE A 100 4.11 1.61 18.91
C PHE A 100 5.57 1.58 18.49
N VAL A 101 5.91 2.36 17.45
CA VAL A 101 7.30 2.64 17.00
C VAL A 101 8.12 3.38 18.07
N SER A 102 7.49 3.95 19.11
CA SER A 102 8.19 4.54 20.26
C SER A 102 7.36 4.46 21.54
N ALA A 103 8.02 4.17 22.67
CA ALA A 103 7.46 4.32 23.99
C ALA A 103 7.41 5.82 24.36
N LYS A 104 6.20 6.33 24.63
CA LYS A 104 5.82 7.70 25.06
C LYS A 104 5.60 8.72 23.94
N CYS A 105 4.34 9.12 23.78
CA CYS A 105 3.99 10.50 23.47
C CYS A 105 3.05 10.99 24.57
N GLU A 106 3.60 11.59 25.63
CA GLU A 106 2.80 12.43 26.51
C GLU A 106 2.21 13.59 25.69
N ARG A 107 0.93 13.85 25.94
CA ARG A 107 0.11 14.84 25.24
C ARG A 107 0.75 16.23 25.32
N SER A 108 1.37 16.71 24.24
CA SER A 108 1.62 18.14 24.08
C SER A 108 0.38 18.82 23.47
N HIS A 109 -0.24 19.72 24.25
CA HIS A 109 -1.42 20.51 23.92
C HIS A 109 -1.16 21.59 22.84
N GLY A 110 -0.63 21.19 21.68
CA GLY A 110 -0.47 22.05 20.51
C GLY A 110 -1.43 21.67 19.38
N LYS A 111 -1.97 22.66 18.66
CA LYS A 111 -2.75 22.44 17.42
C LYS A 111 -1.86 21.78 16.36
N ARG A 112 -1.79 20.45 16.32
CA ARG A 112 -1.07 19.69 15.31
C ARG A 112 -1.85 19.70 13.99
N LYS A 113 -1.19 19.95 12.86
CA LYS A 113 -1.78 19.80 11.52
C LYS A 113 -1.72 18.33 11.13
N ALA A 114 -2.61 17.87 10.24
CA ALA A 114 -2.71 16.45 9.86
C ALA A 114 -1.44 15.82 9.24
N HIS A 115 -0.41 16.60 8.91
CA HIS A 115 0.89 16.09 8.47
C HIS A 115 1.88 15.87 9.62
N ASP A 116 1.71 16.57 10.75
CA ASP A 116 2.65 16.55 11.88
C ASP A 116 2.54 15.26 12.71
N VAL A 117 1.38 14.59 12.65
CA VAL A 117 1.13 13.32 13.36
C VAL A 117 1.95 12.17 12.75
N PHE A 118 2.36 12.28 11.48
CA PHE A 118 3.10 11.24 10.76
C PHE A 118 4.62 11.42 10.80
N ALA A 119 5.14 12.51 11.38
CA ALA A 119 6.54 12.92 11.25
C ALA A 119 7.37 12.86 12.54
N SER A 120 6.80 12.40 13.66
CA SER A 120 7.55 12.31 14.92
C SER A 120 7.54 10.89 15.45
N ASN A 121 8.68 10.21 15.33
CA ASN A 121 9.35 9.46 16.41
C ASN A 121 10.44 8.55 15.82
N GLN A 122 11.66 9.09 15.72
CA GLN A 122 12.87 8.40 15.29
C GLN A 122 13.63 7.82 16.48
N SER A 123 13.76 6.50 16.49
CA SER A 123 14.80 5.78 17.21
C SER A 123 14.87 4.38 16.57
N SER A 124 15.80 4.24 15.62
CA SER A 124 15.98 3.12 14.65
C SER A 124 15.01 3.10 13.47
N ASP A 125 15.03 4.12 12.61
CA ASP A 125 14.45 4.00 11.26
C ASP A 125 15.45 3.33 10.32
N LEU A 126 14.95 2.50 9.40
CA LEU A 126 15.71 2.01 8.26
C LEU A 126 16.24 3.23 7.48
N PRO A 127 17.56 3.36 7.20
CA PRO A 127 18.09 4.53 6.51
C PRO A 127 17.36 4.76 5.18
N ALA A 128 16.93 5.99 4.91
CA ALA A 128 16.01 6.29 3.81
C ALA A 128 16.54 5.87 2.43
N ASN A 129 17.85 5.80 2.25
CA ASN A 129 18.53 5.47 1.02
C ASN A 129 19.03 4.01 0.95
N ILE A 130 18.90 3.20 2.00
CA ILE A 130 19.54 1.87 2.01
C ILE A 130 19.04 0.96 0.89
N LEU A 131 17.73 0.95 0.64
CA LEU A 131 17.13 0.16 -0.44
C LEU A 131 17.45 0.74 -1.81
N SER A 132 17.48 2.08 -1.95
CA SER A 132 17.85 2.70 -3.22
C SER A 132 19.32 2.47 -3.58
N ASN A 133 20.22 2.43 -2.59
CA ASN A 133 21.65 2.18 -2.77
C ASN A 133 21.95 0.79 -3.34
N ILE A 134 21.03 -0.18 -3.19
CA ILE A 134 21.14 -1.51 -3.82
C ILE A 134 20.94 -1.39 -5.33
N THR A 135 19.98 -0.57 -5.73
CA THR A 135 19.55 -0.44 -7.14
C THR A 135 20.28 0.65 -7.92
N GLN A 136 21.19 1.39 -7.28
CA GLN A 136 21.90 2.53 -7.85
C GLN A 136 23.40 2.38 -7.66
N SER A 137 24.18 2.83 -8.63
CA SER A 137 25.63 2.94 -8.47
C SER A 137 25.94 3.89 -7.31
N CYS A 138 26.54 3.35 -6.24
CA CYS A 138 27.00 4.14 -5.10
C CYS A 138 28.40 3.67 -4.67
N LEU A 139 29.07 4.48 -3.83
CA LEU A 139 30.46 4.22 -3.42
C LEU A 139 30.58 2.98 -2.52
N THR A 140 29.57 2.71 -1.70
CA THR A 140 29.49 1.55 -0.80
C THR A 140 28.13 0.86 -0.94
N PRO A 141 27.92 0.12 -2.04
CA PRO A 141 26.69 -0.64 -2.20
C PRO A 141 26.56 -1.67 -1.06
N PRO A 142 25.36 -1.85 -0.48
CA PRO A 142 25.16 -2.86 0.54
C PRO A 142 25.38 -4.27 -0.02
N ASP A 143 26.04 -5.13 0.75
CA ASP A 143 26.13 -6.55 0.46
C ASP A 143 24.81 -7.24 0.81
N VAL A 144 24.35 -8.15 -0.04
CA VAL A 144 23.07 -8.86 0.11
C VAL A 144 23.32 -10.35 0.17
N HIS A 145 22.80 -11.02 1.21
CA HIS A 145 22.81 -12.48 1.28
C HIS A 145 21.50 -13.03 1.85
N PHE A 146 21.18 -14.29 1.52
CA PHE A 146 19.98 -14.97 1.98
C PHE A 146 20.33 -16.14 2.92
N GLU A 147 19.71 -16.18 4.09
CA GLU A 147 19.88 -17.23 5.10
C GLU A 147 19.03 -18.48 4.72
N VAL A 148 19.51 -19.31 3.80
CA VAL A 148 18.77 -20.51 3.33
C VAL A 148 19.24 -21.78 4.05
N GLY A 149 18.59 -22.15 5.15
CA GLY A 149 18.85 -23.44 5.83
C GLY A 149 20.33 -23.66 6.20
N ASP A 150 20.88 -24.86 5.92
CA ASP A 150 22.27 -25.23 6.22
C ASP A 150 23.33 -24.53 5.32
N GLY A 151 22.99 -23.40 4.69
CA GLY A 151 23.90 -22.63 3.84
C GLY A 151 23.49 -21.18 3.64
N VAL A 152 24.39 -20.41 3.03
CA VAL A 152 24.12 -19.07 2.51
C VAL A 152 23.94 -19.21 1.00
N ASP A 153 22.83 -18.71 0.47
CA ASP A 153 22.64 -18.56 -0.97
C ASP A 153 23.07 -17.14 -1.32
N ASP A 154 24.32 -17.00 -1.77
CA ASP A 154 24.81 -15.80 -2.41
C ASP A 154 24.23 -15.79 -3.83
N GLY A 155 22.95 -15.44 -3.94
CA GLY A 155 22.30 -15.27 -5.24
C GLY A 155 23.13 -14.32 -6.12
N ASP A 156 23.03 -14.48 -7.44
CA ASP A 156 23.72 -13.64 -8.43
C ASP A 156 23.21 -12.18 -8.37
N TYR A 157 23.64 -11.43 -7.36
CA TYR A 157 23.38 -10.01 -7.22
C TYR A 157 24.66 -9.24 -7.52
N GLU A 158 24.64 -8.50 -8.63
CA GLU A 158 25.70 -7.54 -8.93
C GLU A 158 25.35 -6.17 -8.31
N PRO A 159 26.21 -5.59 -7.47
CA PRO A 159 25.98 -4.28 -6.88
C PRO A 159 25.63 -3.20 -7.89
N GLY A 160 24.56 -2.43 -7.62
CA GLY A 160 24.05 -1.40 -8.52
C GLY A 160 23.16 -1.92 -9.67
N SER A 161 22.87 -3.22 -9.72
CA SER A 161 21.85 -3.81 -10.58
C SER A 161 20.51 -3.97 -9.85
N HIS A 162 19.55 -4.67 -10.47
CA HIS A 162 18.28 -5.01 -9.81
C HIS A 162 18.46 -6.26 -8.94
N LEU A 163 17.82 -6.29 -7.77
CA LEU A 163 17.82 -7.47 -6.91
C LEU A 163 16.53 -8.27 -7.13
N CYS A 164 16.66 -9.51 -7.59
CA CYS A 164 15.54 -10.42 -7.77
C CYS A 164 15.71 -11.66 -6.88
N TYR A 165 14.66 -12.06 -6.17
CA TYR A 165 14.66 -13.29 -5.39
C TYR A 165 13.29 -13.97 -5.40
N HIS A 166 13.29 -15.31 -5.41
CA HIS A 166 12.08 -16.12 -5.30
C HIS A 166 12.24 -17.13 -4.17
N SER A 167 11.47 -16.92 -3.11
CA SER A 167 11.49 -17.71 -1.89
C SER A 167 10.60 -18.95 -2.01
N LYS A 168 11.16 -20.16 -1.96
CA LYS A 168 10.36 -21.40 -1.85
C LYS A 168 9.86 -21.65 -0.42
N SER A 169 10.62 -21.22 0.58
CA SER A 169 10.33 -21.39 2.00
C SER A 169 10.71 -20.12 2.76
N PRO A 170 10.04 -19.78 3.88
CA PRO A 170 10.36 -18.57 4.63
C PRO A 170 11.86 -18.47 4.94
N THR A 171 12.45 -17.33 4.60
CA THR A 171 13.89 -17.06 4.72
C THR A 171 14.13 -15.62 5.17
N ASN A 172 15.37 -15.28 5.49
CA ASN A 172 15.78 -13.91 5.77
C ASN A 172 16.77 -13.42 4.72
N MET A 173 16.59 -12.18 4.27
CA MET A 173 17.56 -11.42 3.52
C MET A 173 18.29 -10.50 4.49
N VAL A 174 19.62 -10.47 4.44
CA VAL A 174 20.44 -9.58 5.27
C VAL A 174 21.18 -8.61 4.35
N LEU A 175 21.00 -7.32 4.62
CA LEU A 175 21.68 -6.22 3.95
C LEU A 175 22.77 -5.68 4.87
N SER A 176 24.03 -5.81 4.46
CA SER A 176 25.18 -5.32 5.23
C SER A 176 25.69 -4.05 4.59
N HIS A 177 25.61 -2.92 5.31
CA HIS A 177 26.09 -1.63 4.81
C HIS A 177 27.24 -1.12 5.66
N HIS A 178 28.35 -0.81 5.00
CA HIS A 178 29.52 -0.20 5.62
C HIS A 178 29.46 1.33 5.47
N ASP A 179 29.32 2.02 6.59
CA ASP A 179 29.37 3.47 6.66
C ASP A 179 30.84 3.93 6.69
N LEU A 180 31.25 4.66 5.65
CA LEU A 180 32.62 5.17 5.50
C LEU A 180 32.96 6.25 6.53
N ASP A 181 31.97 7.06 6.95
CA ASP A 181 32.20 8.18 7.87
C ASP A 181 32.40 7.68 9.31
N THR A 182 31.69 6.62 9.68
CA THR A 182 31.75 6.05 11.05
C THR A 182 32.61 4.80 11.17
N ALA A 183 33.07 4.23 10.05
CA ALA A 183 33.77 2.94 9.97
C ALA A 183 32.99 1.80 10.67
N LYS A 184 31.65 1.84 10.59
CA LYS A 184 30.77 0.84 11.18
C LYS A 184 30.00 0.09 10.10
N SER A 185 29.96 -1.23 10.23
CA SER A 185 29.05 -2.07 9.46
C SER A 185 27.76 -2.26 10.23
N ASN A 186 26.64 -1.99 9.57
CA ASN A 186 25.30 -2.23 10.09
C ASN A 186 24.60 -3.29 9.25
N ASN A 187 23.99 -4.26 9.92
CA ASN A 187 23.23 -5.33 9.27
C ASN A 187 21.74 -5.08 9.45
N TYR A 188 21.01 -5.12 8.34
CA TYR A 188 19.56 -4.94 8.29
C TYR A 188 18.94 -6.24 7.82
N LYS A 189 18.18 -6.88 8.69
CA LYS A 189 17.54 -8.17 8.42
C LYS A 189 16.10 -7.97 7.95
N PHE A 190 15.73 -8.68 6.89
CA PHE A 190 14.42 -8.60 6.24
C PHE A 190 13.83 -10.00 6.13
N ARG A 191 12.57 -10.13 6.55
CA ARG A 191 11.87 -11.41 6.57
C ARG A 191 11.13 -11.62 5.26
N ILE A 192 11.45 -12.70 4.56
CA ILE A 192 10.87 -13.02 3.25
C ILE A 192 9.84 -14.14 3.42
N PRO A 193 8.55 -13.90 3.13
CA PRO A 193 7.51 -14.92 3.22
C PRO A 193 7.76 -16.12 2.29
N ALA A 194 7.12 -17.26 2.59
CA ALA A 194 7.14 -18.40 1.67
C ALA A 194 6.42 -18.06 0.36
N GLY A 195 6.92 -18.57 -0.75
CA GLY A 195 6.35 -18.37 -2.08
C GLY A 195 6.40 -16.94 -2.59
N ALA A 196 6.92 -15.99 -1.80
CA ALA A 196 7.04 -14.61 -2.25
C ALA A 196 8.20 -14.49 -3.25
N ALA A 197 7.95 -13.78 -4.33
CA ALA A 197 8.97 -13.35 -5.26
C ALA A 197 9.03 -11.82 -5.26
N PHE A 198 10.22 -11.25 -5.38
CA PHE A 198 10.33 -9.80 -5.49
C PHE A 198 11.43 -9.37 -6.44
N VAL A 199 11.22 -8.21 -7.05
CA VAL A 199 12.19 -7.48 -7.85
C VAL A 199 12.32 -6.09 -7.24
N LEU A 200 13.42 -5.85 -6.53
CA LEU A 200 13.79 -4.54 -6.02
C LEU A 200 14.49 -3.79 -7.17
N ALA A 201 13.73 -2.94 -7.84
CA ALA A 201 14.18 -2.19 -9.02
C ALA A 201 13.35 -0.93 -9.22
N ASN A 202 13.92 0.01 -9.97
CA ASN A 202 13.21 1.22 -10.36
C ASN A 202 12.11 0.93 -11.38
N CYS A 203 10.86 1.17 -11.01
CA CYS A 203 9.71 0.98 -11.90
C CYS A 203 9.77 1.82 -13.18
N SER A 204 10.55 2.92 -13.19
CA SER A 204 10.79 3.70 -14.41
C SER A 204 11.66 2.98 -15.44
N ASN A 205 12.35 1.92 -15.05
CA ASN A 205 13.08 1.02 -15.93
C ASN A 205 12.40 -0.38 -15.93
N PRO A 206 11.36 -0.58 -16.75
CA PRO A 206 10.60 -1.83 -16.78
C PRO A 206 11.41 -3.03 -17.30
N GLU A 207 12.48 -2.79 -18.07
CA GLU A 207 13.30 -3.86 -18.68
C GLU A 207 13.81 -4.84 -17.62
N ALA A 208 14.32 -4.34 -16.50
CA ALA A 208 14.79 -5.17 -15.39
C ALA A 208 13.74 -6.16 -14.86
N PHE A 209 12.47 -5.76 -14.82
CA PHE A 209 11.39 -6.67 -14.41
C PHE A 209 11.03 -7.64 -15.54
N HIS A 210 10.92 -7.13 -16.77
CA HIS A 210 10.58 -7.91 -17.96
C HIS A 210 11.62 -8.99 -18.27
N ASP A 211 12.91 -8.73 -18.06
CA ASP A 211 14.00 -9.70 -18.22
C ASP A 211 13.88 -10.88 -17.25
N VAL A 212 13.28 -10.66 -16.07
CA VAL A 212 13.02 -11.72 -15.09
C VAL A 212 11.78 -12.53 -15.46
N VAL A 213 10.69 -11.88 -15.88
CA VAL A 213 9.38 -12.54 -16.05
C VAL A 213 9.16 -13.13 -17.44
N ASN A 214 9.73 -12.54 -18.50
CA ASN A 214 9.54 -12.99 -19.88
C ASN A 214 10.11 -14.40 -20.14
N PRO A 215 11.35 -14.73 -19.71
CA PRO A 215 11.89 -16.09 -19.89
C PRO A 215 11.07 -17.14 -19.15
N ARG A 216 10.43 -16.75 -18.04
CA ARG A 216 9.56 -17.60 -17.23
C ARG A 216 8.13 -17.70 -17.77
N ARG A 217 7.79 -16.91 -18.80
CA ARG A 217 6.44 -16.82 -19.41
C ARG A 217 5.34 -16.62 -18.36
N LEU A 218 5.61 -15.75 -17.39
CA LEU A 218 4.66 -15.48 -16.32
C LEU A 218 3.54 -14.58 -16.83
N ASN A 219 2.32 -14.96 -16.47
CA ASN A 219 1.13 -14.13 -16.61
C ASN A 219 0.41 -14.09 -15.28
N PHE A 220 -0.08 -12.92 -14.89
CA PHE A 220 -0.72 -12.68 -13.59
C PHE A 220 -2.23 -12.61 -13.74
N ASP A 221 -2.95 -13.29 -12.86
CA ASP A 221 -4.40 -13.23 -12.77
C ASP A 221 -4.87 -11.97 -12.06
N PHE A 222 -4.02 -11.36 -11.23
CA PHE A 222 -4.26 -10.05 -10.66
C PHE A 222 -3.00 -9.18 -10.65
N ILE A 223 -3.10 -7.95 -11.16
CA ILE A 223 -2.06 -6.92 -11.01
C ILE A 223 -2.57 -5.81 -10.10
N LEU A 224 -1.95 -5.62 -8.92
CA LEU A 224 -2.27 -4.55 -7.98
C LEU A 224 -1.24 -3.42 -8.08
N MET A 225 -1.68 -2.16 -8.07
CA MET A 225 -0.81 -0.99 -8.17
C MET A 225 -1.21 0.10 -7.16
N ASP A 226 -0.21 0.68 -6.49
CA ASP A 226 -0.34 1.93 -5.71
C ASP A 226 0.66 2.99 -6.24
N PRO A 227 0.38 3.61 -7.41
CA PRO A 227 1.34 4.49 -8.05
C PRO A 227 1.64 5.76 -7.24
N PRO A 228 2.83 6.35 -7.38
CA PRO A 228 3.21 7.59 -6.67
C PRO A 228 2.54 8.82 -7.32
N TRP A 229 1.22 8.95 -7.15
CA TRP A 229 0.43 10.03 -7.75
C TRP A 229 0.96 11.43 -7.38
N PRO A 230 1.03 12.37 -8.34
CA PRO A 230 1.48 13.73 -8.06
C PRO A 230 0.65 14.41 -6.96
N ASN A 231 1.31 14.79 -5.87
CA ASN A 231 0.68 15.48 -4.75
C ASN A 231 1.28 16.88 -4.53
N ARG A 232 0.44 17.91 -4.53
CA ARG A 232 0.86 19.30 -4.30
C ARG A 232 1.41 19.53 -2.88
N SER A 233 0.99 18.74 -1.89
CA SER A 233 1.51 18.89 -0.51
C SER A 233 2.93 18.37 -0.35
N VAL A 234 3.30 17.33 -1.09
CA VAL A 234 4.65 16.73 -1.09
C VAL A 234 5.66 17.71 -1.70
N LYS A 235 5.26 18.53 -2.69
CA LYS A 235 6.09 19.59 -3.28
C LYS A 235 6.59 20.65 -2.28
N ARG A 236 5.99 20.80 -1.09
CA ARG A 236 6.42 21.78 -0.08
C ARG A 236 7.44 21.22 0.93
N THR A 237 7.49 19.91 1.13
CA THR A 237 8.33 19.27 2.17
C THR A 237 9.74 18.93 1.65
N HIS A 238 9.93 18.75 0.35
CA HIS A 238 11.25 18.48 -0.26
C HIS A 238 12.20 19.70 -0.32
N LYS A 239 11.90 20.79 0.40
CA LYS A 239 12.90 21.81 0.72
C LYS A 239 13.83 21.39 1.87
N THR A 240 13.55 20.26 2.52
CA THR A 240 14.38 19.68 3.58
C THR A 240 15.33 18.62 2.98
N PRO A 241 16.66 18.78 3.10
CA PRO A 241 17.63 17.77 2.67
C PRO A 241 17.35 16.42 3.33
N GLY A 242 17.43 15.31 2.59
CA GLY A 242 17.28 13.94 3.12
C GLY A 242 15.97 13.21 2.83
N THR A 243 15.02 13.82 2.10
CA THR A 243 13.78 13.15 1.64
C THR A 243 13.86 12.84 0.15
N SER A 244 14.62 11.83 -0.26
CA SER A 244 14.79 11.48 -1.69
C SER A 244 13.79 10.42 -2.15
N TYR A 245 12.53 10.80 -2.36
CA TYR A 245 11.71 10.08 -3.34
C TYR A 245 11.83 10.81 -4.67
N ALA A 246 12.06 10.08 -5.77
CA ALA A 246 11.91 10.62 -7.10
C ALA A 246 10.43 11.00 -7.29
N THR A 247 10.06 12.24 -6.96
CA THR A 247 8.65 12.63 -6.99
C THR A 247 8.22 12.88 -8.41
N ILE A 248 7.27 12.08 -8.89
CA ILE A 248 6.59 12.33 -10.15
C ILE A 248 5.78 13.63 -10.01
N SER A 249 6.16 14.62 -10.82
CA SER A 249 5.77 16.00 -10.59
C SER A 249 4.46 16.39 -11.31
N THR A 250 4.10 15.66 -12.38
CA THR A 250 2.93 15.92 -13.23
C THR A 250 2.13 14.65 -13.55
N LEU A 251 0.86 14.84 -13.96
CA LEU A 251 0.02 13.72 -14.42
C LEU A 251 0.53 13.10 -15.74
N LYS A 252 1.26 13.86 -16.54
CA LYS A 252 1.87 13.38 -17.79
C LYS A 252 3.00 12.40 -17.51
N ASP A 253 3.87 12.74 -16.56
CA ASP A 253 5.01 11.90 -16.18
C ASP A 253 4.54 10.55 -15.59
N ILE A 254 3.50 10.56 -14.74
CA ILE A 254 2.93 9.31 -14.19
C ILE A 254 2.24 8.49 -15.29
N SER A 255 1.54 9.12 -16.23
CA SER A 255 0.95 8.43 -17.39
C SER A 255 2.03 7.72 -18.21
N HIS A 256 3.12 8.42 -18.53
CA HIS A 256 4.24 7.84 -19.27
C HIS A 256 4.90 6.68 -18.51
N LEU A 257 5.12 6.84 -17.19
CA LEU A 257 5.62 5.75 -16.35
C LEU A 257 4.72 4.52 -16.45
N LEU A 258 3.40 4.70 -16.24
CA LEU A 258 2.43 3.60 -16.20
C LEU A 258 2.27 2.91 -17.56
N LEU A 259 2.30 3.66 -18.67
CA LEU A 259 2.30 3.10 -20.02
C LEU A 259 3.55 2.24 -20.28
N ASN A 260 4.72 2.71 -19.82
CA ASN A 260 5.99 2.01 -20.02
C ASN A 260 6.09 0.68 -19.25
N LEU A 261 5.28 0.46 -18.21
CA LEU A 261 5.27 -0.83 -17.50
C LEU A 261 4.87 -2.01 -18.40
N ASN A 262 4.24 -1.75 -19.56
CA ASN A 262 3.80 -2.75 -20.53
C ASN A 262 2.94 -3.86 -19.91
N LEU A 263 1.91 -3.47 -19.15
CA LEU A 263 1.11 -4.39 -18.33
C LEU A 263 0.26 -5.36 -19.17
N SER A 264 -0.08 -4.99 -20.41
CA SER A 264 -0.96 -5.79 -21.28
C SER A 264 -0.41 -7.19 -21.57
N CYS A 265 0.91 -7.34 -21.64
CA CYS A 265 1.54 -8.65 -21.86
C CYS A 265 1.72 -9.47 -20.57
N LEU A 266 1.63 -8.82 -19.41
CA LEU A 266 1.77 -9.46 -18.10
C LEU A 266 0.43 -9.97 -17.58
N LEU A 267 -0.69 -9.35 -17.95
CA LEU A 267 -2.03 -9.73 -17.49
C LEU A 267 -2.54 -11.00 -18.19
N SER A 268 -3.09 -11.94 -17.42
CA SER A 268 -3.71 -13.15 -17.97
C SER A 268 -4.99 -12.82 -18.77
N ARG A 269 -5.46 -13.77 -19.60
CA ARG A 269 -6.60 -13.57 -20.50
C ARG A 269 -7.92 -13.24 -19.78
N THR A 270 -8.06 -13.71 -18.54
CA THR A 270 -9.20 -13.46 -17.66
C THR A 270 -8.79 -12.64 -16.43
N GLY A 271 -7.62 -12.00 -16.50
CA GLY A 271 -7.00 -11.33 -15.36
C GLY A 271 -7.68 -10.01 -15.01
N TYR A 272 -7.44 -9.59 -13.78
CA TYR A 272 -7.89 -8.33 -13.21
C TYR A 272 -6.72 -7.40 -12.92
N MET A 273 -6.99 -6.10 -12.93
CA MET A 273 -6.02 -5.07 -12.60
C MET A 273 -6.63 -4.08 -11.61
N GLY A 274 -6.05 -3.99 -10.41
CA GLY A 274 -6.42 -3.01 -9.39
C GLY A 274 -5.44 -1.83 -9.37
N ILE A 275 -5.93 -0.60 -9.44
CA ILE A 275 -5.11 0.61 -9.28
C ILE A 275 -5.70 1.54 -8.23
N TRP A 276 -4.93 1.83 -7.18
CA TRP A 276 -5.31 2.80 -6.16
C TRP A 276 -5.28 4.19 -6.77
N VAL A 277 -6.30 5.01 -6.49
CA VAL A 277 -6.42 6.38 -6.99
C VAL A 277 -6.73 7.36 -5.87
N THR A 278 -6.27 8.60 -6.04
CA THR A 278 -6.70 9.72 -5.18
C THR A 278 -8.03 10.28 -5.67
N ASN A 279 -8.74 11.03 -4.82
CA ASN A 279 -10.03 11.68 -5.13
C ASN A 279 -9.96 12.86 -6.14
N LYS A 280 -8.96 12.90 -7.04
CA LYS A 280 -8.87 13.93 -8.08
C LYS A 280 -9.51 13.40 -9.36
N ALA A 281 -10.56 14.03 -9.90
CA ALA A 281 -11.18 13.59 -11.16
C ALA A 281 -10.18 13.42 -12.30
N ALA A 282 -9.18 14.30 -12.41
CA ALA A 282 -8.17 14.21 -13.47
C ALA A 282 -7.41 12.87 -13.49
N ILE A 283 -7.25 12.19 -12.35
CA ILE A 283 -6.65 10.84 -12.29
C ILE A 283 -7.66 9.80 -12.82
N ARG A 284 -8.92 9.90 -12.43
CA ARG A 284 -9.97 9.01 -12.95
C ARG A 284 -10.15 9.19 -14.47
N THR A 285 -10.14 10.42 -14.97
CA THR A 285 -10.19 10.71 -16.41
C THR A 285 -8.97 10.15 -17.14
N LEU A 286 -7.77 10.25 -16.57
CA LEU A 286 -6.56 9.65 -17.16
C LEU A 286 -6.67 8.12 -17.30
N LEU A 287 -7.31 7.46 -16.34
CA LEU A 287 -7.43 6.01 -16.34
C LEU A 287 -8.60 5.51 -17.21
N VAL A 288 -9.80 6.03 -16.95
CA VAL A 288 -11.08 5.49 -17.45
C VAL A 288 -11.72 6.37 -18.53
N GLY A 289 -11.17 7.55 -18.80
CA GLY A 289 -11.68 8.43 -19.84
C GLY A 289 -11.35 7.95 -21.26
N PRO A 290 -11.94 8.55 -22.30
CA PRO A 290 -11.64 8.22 -23.70
C PRO A 290 -10.15 8.40 -24.00
N GLY A 291 -9.50 7.40 -24.62
CA GLY A 291 -8.06 7.37 -24.84
C GLY A 291 -7.23 7.22 -23.54
N GLY A 292 -7.87 6.83 -22.44
CA GLY A 292 -7.23 6.64 -21.14
C GLY A 292 -6.38 5.37 -21.07
N LEU A 293 -5.73 5.16 -19.94
CA LEU A 293 -4.84 4.01 -19.72
C LEU A 293 -5.57 2.66 -19.82
N PHE A 294 -6.85 2.59 -19.42
CA PHE A 294 -7.61 1.33 -19.49
C PHE A 294 -7.84 0.88 -20.93
N GLU A 295 -8.05 1.81 -21.87
CA GLU A 295 -8.13 1.47 -23.30
C GLU A 295 -6.79 0.94 -23.83
N HIS A 296 -5.68 1.56 -23.44
CA HIS A 296 -4.33 1.12 -23.83
C HIS A 296 -3.96 -0.26 -23.26
N TRP A 297 -4.44 -0.58 -22.05
CA TRP A 297 -4.24 -1.89 -21.44
C TRP A 297 -5.26 -2.95 -21.89
N GLU A 298 -6.24 -2.54 -22.70
CA GLU A 298 -7.35 -3.37 -23.17
C GLU A 298 -8.14 -3.99 -22.00
N VAL A 299 -8.38 -3.18 -20.97
CA VAL A 299 -9.18 -3.54 -19.80
C VAL A 299 -10.41 -2.65 -19.71
N GLU A 300 -11.43 -3.12 -19.00
CA GLU A 300 -12.64 -2.36 -18.70
C GLU A 300 -12.91 -2.36 -17.20
N LEU A 301 -13.44 -1.26 -16.68
CA LEU A 301 -13.75 -1.14 -15.25
C LEU A 301 -14.84 -2.17 -14.88
N ALA A 302 -14.53 -3.02 -13.90
CA ALA A 302 -15.41 -4.09 -13.42
C ALA A 302 -15.89 -3.84 -12.00
N GLU A 303 -15.00 -3.38 -11.11
CA GLU A 303 -15.35 -3.06 -9.72
C GLU A 303 -14.68 -1.77 -9.22
N GLU A 304 -15.28 -1.18 -8.18
CA GLU A 304 -14.68 -0.08 -7.41
C GLU A 304 -14.66 -0.49 -5.92
N TRP A 305 -13.47 -0.56 -5.32
CA TRP A 305 -13.32 -0.84 -3.89
C TRP A 305 -13.00 0.44 -3.14
N ILE A 306 -13.88 0.86 -2.24
CA ILE A 306 -13.84 2.14 -1.57
C ILE A 306 -13.30 1.91 -0.16
N TRP A 307 -12.05 2.31 0.10
CA TRP A 307 -11.45 2.24 1.42
C TRP A 307 -11.86 3.45 2.26
N LEU A 308 -12.84 3.28 3.14
CA LEU A 308 -13.24 4.24 4.17
C LEU A 308 -12.31 4.19 5.37
N LYS A 309 -11.82 5.36 5.76
CA LYS A 309 -11.00 5.57 6.95
C LYS A 309 -11.89 6.01 8.10
N THR A 310 -11.83 5.27 9.20
CA THR A 310 -12.59 5.54 10.41
C THR A 310 -11.70 5.68 11.65
N THR A 311 -12.29 6.15 12.74
CA THR A 311 -11.70 6.08 14.08
C THR A 311 -11.89 4.69 14.67
N THR A 312 -11.28 4.43 15.82
CA THR A 312 -11.51 3.22 16.62
C THR A 312 -12.96 3.03 17.07
N ARG A 313 -13.80 4.08 16.95
CA ARG A 313 -15.24 4.07 17.26
C ARG A 313 -16.13 3.98 16.02
N GLY A 314 -15.54 3.82 14.84
CA GLY A 314 -16.28 3.72 13.59
C GLY A 314 -16.75 5.04 12.98
N GLU A 315 -16.36 6.18 13.56
CA GLU A 315 -16.66 7.49 12.98
C GLU A 315 -15.72 7.76 11.80
N PRO A 316 -16.20 8.29 10.65
CA PRO A 316 -15.32 8.75 9.57
C PRO A 316 -14.26 9.73 10.08
N VAL A 317 -13.01 9.59 9.62
CA VAL A 317 -11.90 10.46 10.09
C VAL A 317 -12.09 11.95 9.73
N THR A 318 -12.91 12.21 8.71
CA THR A 318 -13.40 13.53 8.30
C THR A 318 -14.86 13.37 7.86
N PRO A 319 -15.69 14.43 7.86
CA PRO A 319 -17.06 14.36 7.36
C PRO A 319 -17.14 13.74 5.95
N LEU A 320 -18.22 12.98 5.70
CA LEU A 320 -18.50 12.41 4.38
C LEU A 320 -19.00 13.49 3.42
N GLU A 321 -19.65 14.54 3.94
CA GLU A 321 -20.04 15.72 3.16
C GLU A 321 -18.88 16.67 2.89
N GLY A 322 -18.84 17.18 1.66
CA GLY A 322 -17.88 18.19 1.24
C GLY A 322 -16.44 17.68 1.18
N THR A 323 -15.48 18.60 1.23
CA THR A 323 -14.06 18.26 1.32
C THR A 323 -13.45 18.90 2.55
N TRP A 324 -12.74 18.10 3.34
CA TRP A 324 -11.97 18.56 4.48
C TRP A 324 -10.59 19.03 4.00
N ASN A 325 -10.37 20.33 3.84
CA ASN A 325 -9.12 20.87 3.26
C ASN A 325 -8.75 20.21 1.91
N GLY A 326 -9.75 19.93 1.06
CA GLY A 326 -9.57 19.22 -0.21
C GLY A 326 -9.31 17.71 -0.06
N LYS A 327 -9.57 17.10 1.10
CA LYS A 327 -9.45 15.66 1.36
C LYS A 327 -10.81 15.05 1.69
N ARG A 328 -10.93 13.75 1.42
CA ARG A 328 -12.09 12.92 1.74
C ARG A 328 -11.66 11.79 2.68
N PRO A 329 -12.59 11.20 3.47
CA PRO A 329 -12.24 10.12 4.41
C PRO A 329 -12.04 8.78 3.72
N TYR A 330 -11.99 8.72 2.39
CA TYR A 330 -11.81 7.47 1.65
C TYR A 330 -10.80 7.60 0.50
N GLU A 331 -10.30 6.45 0.06
CA GLU A 331 -9.56 6.25 -1.19
C GLU A 331 -10.23 5.15 -2.01
N VAL A 332 -9.99 5.11 -3.32
CA VAL A 332 -10.65 4.15 -4.22
C VAL A 332 -9.60 3.30 -4.92
N LEU A 333 -9.86 2.00 -4.99
CA LEU A 333 -9.19 1.07 -5.91
C LEU A 333 -10.12 0.84 -7.09
N LEU A 334 -9.68 1.23 -8.29
CA LEU A 334 -10.38 0.88 -9.52
C LEU A 334 -9.91 -0.52 -9.94
N VAL A 335 -10.85 -1.46 -10.06
CA VAL A 335 -10.56 -2.84 -10.48
C VAL A 335 -11.10 -3.05 -11.88
N ALA A 336 -10.20 -3.18 -12.84
CA ALA A 336 -10.52 -3.47 -14.22
C ALA A 336 -10.36 -4.97 -14.52
N ARG A 337 -11.07 -5.48 -15.53
CA ARG A 337 -10.90 -6.83 -16.07
C ARG A 337 -10.43 -6.76 -17.52
N LYS A 338 -9.64 -7.75 -17.97
CA LYS A 338 -9.25 -7.85 -19.38
C LYS A 338 -10.50 -7.91 -20.27
N ARG A 339 -10.55 -7.09 -21.33
CA ARG A 339 -11.70 -7.05 -22.24
C ARG A 339 -11.77 -8.36 -23.02
N THR A 340 -12.93 -9.00 -23.03
CA THR A 340 -13.21 -10.14 -23.92
C THR A 340 -13.81 -9.65 -25.24
N SER A 341 -13.44 -10.29 -26.36
CA SER A 341 -13.89 -9.91 -27.71
C SER A 341 -15.42 -9.92 -27.92
N ASN A 342 -16.19 -10.50 -26.99
CA ASN A 342 -17.60 -10.82 -27.17
C ASN A 342 -18.56 -9.96 -26.33
N THR A 343 -18.07 -9.03 -25.52
CA THR A 343 -18.91 -8.21 -24.64
C THR A 343 -19.01 -6.79 -25.17
N THR A 344 -20.12 -6.48 -25.85
CA THR A 344 -20.51 -5.12 -26.25
C THR A 344 -21.25 -4.36 -25.15
N GLU A 345 -21.61 -5.04 -24.06
CA GLU A 345 -22.29 -4.44 -22.91
C GLU A 345 -21.29 -4.25 -21.76
N THR A 346 -21.13 -2.99 -21.32
CA THR A 346 -20.47 -2.68 -20.07
C THR A 346 -21.31 -3.23 -18.93
N GLY A 347 -20.83 -4.28 -18.27
CA GLY A 347 -21.52 -4.86 -17.11
C GLY A 347 -21.69 -3.84 -15.98
N GLU A 348 -22.63 -4.11 -15.07
CA GLU A 348 -22.80 -3.30 -13.86
C GLU A 348 -21.50 -3.29 -13.03
N ILE A 349 -21.03 -2.10 -12.65
CA ILE A 349 -19.82 -1.93 -11.86
C ILE A 349 -20.12 -2.34 -10.41
N LYS A 350 -19.55 -3.47 -9.97
CA LYS A 350 -19.71 -3.92 -8.57
C LYS A 350 -18.94 -3.01 -7.63
N ARG A 351 -19.55 -2.60 -6.52
CA ARG A 351 -18.90 -1.75 -5.52
C ARG A 351 -18.73 -2.47 -4.20
N ARG A 352 -17.54 -2.37 -3.62
CA ARG A 352 -17.20 -2.93 -2.32
C ARG A 352 -16.69 -1.83 -1.40
N VAL A 353 -17.01 -1.91 -0.11
CA VAL A 353 -16.51 -0.99 0.91
C VAL A 353 -15.53 -1.72 1.81
N VAL A 354 -14.32 -1.16 1.91
CA VAL A 354 -13.30 -1.59 2.87
C VAL A 354 -13.26 -0.55 3.98
N ILE A 355 -13.53 -0.94 5.21
CA ILE A 355 -13.50 -0.06 6.38
C ILE A 355 -12.22 -0.38 7.14
N ALA A 356 -11.42 0.62 7.48
CA ALA A 356 -10.28 0.41 8.35
C ALA A 356 -9.86 1.68 9.10
N VAL A 357 -9.37 1.50 10.32
CA VAL A 357 -8.68 2.57 11.05
C VAL A 357 -7.32 2.82 10.38
N PRO A 358 -7.00 4.05 9.92
CA PRO A 358 -5.77 4.31 9.18
C PRO A 358 -4.52 4.04 10.02
N ASP A 359 -3.44 3.63 9.36
CA ASP A 359 -2.13 3.38 9.96
C ASP A 359 -1.10 4.43 9.46
N LEU A 360 0.19 4.09 9.46
CA LEU A 360 1.29 4.85 8.88
C LEU A 360 0.97 5.37 7.48
N HIS A 361 1.56 6.50 7.13
CA HIS A 361 1.29 7.15 5.85
C HIS A 361 1.53 6.21 4.67
N SER A 362 0.59 6.23 3.72
CA SER A 362 0.54 5.39 2.53
C SER A 362 0.41 3.89 2.80
N ARG A 363 0.22 3.41 4.04
CA ARG A 363 0.03 1.99 4.34
C ARG A 363 -1.43 1.63 4.13
N LYS A 364 -1.71 0.88 3.08
CA LYS A 364 -3.06 0.41 2.70
C LYS A 364 -3.39 -0.90 3.43
N PRO A 365 -4.68 -1.24 3.63
CA PRO A 365 -5.07 -2.58 4.04
C PRO A 365 -4.56 -3.61 3.03
N CYS A 366 -4.06 -4.76 3.52
CA CYS A 366 -3.68 -5.84 2.62
C CYS A 366 -4.94 -6.52 2.07
N LEU A 367 -5.07 -6.53 0.75
CA LEU A 367 -6.29 -6.98 0.06
C LEU A 367 -6.27 -8.46 -0.34
N LYS A 368 -5.29 -9.23 0.12
CA LYS A 368 -5.07 -10.62 -0.30
C LYS A 368 -6.35 -11.45 -0.32
N LYS A 369 -7.08 -11.49 0.80
CA LYS A 369 -8.33 -12.26 0.92
C LYS A 369 -9.46 -11.79 0.01
N MET A 370 -9.51 -10.51 -0.31
CA MET A 370 -10.51 -9.97 -1.24
C MET A 370 -10.14 -10.25 -2.71
N ILE A 371 -8.85 -10.26 -3.03
CA ILE A 371 -8.35 -10.63 -4.36
C ILE A 371 -8.56 -12.12 -4.61
N GLU A 372 -8.32 -12.97 -3.59
CA GLU A 372 -8.61 -14.41 -3.66
C GLU A 372 -10.08 -14.71 -4.00
N THR A 373 -11.04 -13.81 -3.71
CA THR A 373 -12.45 -14.02 -4.12
C THR A 373 -12.71 -13.76 -5.61
N LEU A 374 -11.78 -13.09 -6.29
CA LEU A 374 -11.85 -12.86 -7.74
C LEU A 374 -11.13 -13.94 -8.53
N ILE A 375 -9.94 -14.33 -8.07
CA ILE A 375 -9.01 -15.17 -8.85
C ILE A 375 -8.73 -16.54 -8.22
N GLY A 376 -9.29 -16.84 -7.06
CA GLY A 376 -8.97 -18.05 -6.28
C GLY A 376 -7.70 -17.90 -5.46
N THR A 377 -7.37 -18.94 -4.67
CA THR A 377 -6.17 -18.95 -3.80
C THR A 377 -4.87 -19.28 -4.53
N ASP A 378 -4.99 -19.90 -5.70
CA ASP A 378 -3.86 -20.40 -6.49
C ASP A 378 -3.53 -19.47 -7.67
N GLY A 379 -4.24 -18.35 -7.80
CA GLY A 379 -4.02 -17.39 -8.88
C GLY A 379 -2.77 -16.53 -8.65
N ASP A 380 -2.07 -16.22 -9.74
CA ASP A 380 -0.81 -15.47 -9.69
C ASP A 380 -1.06 -13.98 -9.53
N VAL A 381 -0.43 -13.36 -8.51
CA VAL A 381 -0.59 -11.92 -8.21
C VAL A 381 0.73 -11.18 -8.32
N LEU A 382 0.70 -10.03 -8.98
CA LEU A 382 1.79 -9.05 -9.01
C LEU A 382 1.35 -7.76 -8.31
N GLU A 383 2.09 -7.32 -7.30
CA GLU A 383 1.98 -5.98 -6.71
C GLU A 383 3.10 -5.07 -7.22
N ILE A 384 2.76 -3.99 -7.91
CA ILE A 384 3.68 -2.98 -8.43
C ILE A 384 3.63 -1.75 -7.54
N PHE A 385 4.80 -1.13 -7.30
CA PHE A 385 5.01 -0.11 -6.28
C PHE A 385 4.79 -0.66 -4.87
N ALA A 386 5.02 -1.96 -4.70
CA ALA A 386 4.87 -2.64 -3.43
C ALA A 386 5.77 -2.01 -2.35
N ARG A 387 5.36 -2.16 -1.08
CA ARG A 387 6.16 -1.75 0.09
C ARG A 387 6.32 -2.84 1.15
N HIS A 388 5.66 -3.96 0.93
CA HIS A 388 5.76 -5.17 1.73
C HIS A 388 5.54 -6.37 0.83
N LEU A 389 6.11 -7.51 1.20
CA LEU A 389 5.86 -8.77 0.52
C LEU A 389 4.59 -9.43 1.05
N VAL A 390 3.95 -10.20 0.17
CA VAL A 390 2.82 -11.07 0.50
C VAL A 390 3.21 -12.50 0.12
N ALA A 391 2.90 -13.46 0.98
CA ALA A 391 3.20 -14.87 0.72
C ALA A 391 2.53 -15.33 -0.59
N GLY A 392 3.32 -15.94 -1.49
CA GLY A 392 2.88 -16.39 -2.80
C GLY A 392 2.75 -15.30 -3.88
N TRP A 393 3.01 -14.03 -3.57
CA TRP A 393 2.88 -12.94 -4.55
C TRP A 393 4.22 -12.54 -5.14
N TRP A 394 4.16 -11.98 -6.34
CA TRP A 394 5.24 -11.19 -6.92
C TRP A 394 5.14 -9.74 -6.47
N SER A 395 6.26 -9.13 -6.10
CA SER A 395 6.31 -7.73 -5.67
C SER A 395 7.41 -6.97 -6.40
N TRP A 396 7.06 -5.86 -7.03
CA TRP A 396 7.99 -5.01 -7.77
C TRP A 396 7.97 -3.58 -7.27
N GLY A 397 9.14 -3.03 -6.97
CA GLY A 397 9.29 -1.60 -6.72
C GLY A 397 10.61 -1.22 -6.05
N ASN A 398 10.83 0.08 -5.88
CA ASN A 398 12.02 0.64 -5.21
C ASN A 398 12.09 0.31 -3.72
N GLU A 399 10.96 -0.06 -3.12
CA GLU A 399 10.84 -0.28 -1.67
C GLU A 399 10.03 -1.54 -1.35
N CYS A 400 9.95 -2.51 -2.28
CA CYS A 400 9.05 -3.66 -2.17
C CYS A 400 9.24 -4.51 -0.89
N VAL A 401 10.42 -4.46 -0.29
CA VAL A 401 10.77 -5.16 0.96
C VAL A 401 10.79 -4.25 2.21
N LYS A 402 10.40 -2.98 2.11
CA LYS A 402 10.58 -1.99 3.20
C LYS A 402 9.98 -2.44 4.54
N PHE A 403 8.71 -2.88 4.54
CA PHE A 403 8.05 -3.33 5.77
C PHE A 403 8.34 -4.80 6.11
N ASN A 404 9.26 -5.46 5.40
CA ASN A 404 9.79 -6.77 5.76
C ASN A 404 11.00 -6.65 6.70
N TRP A 405 11.56 -5.45 6.87
CA TRP A 405 12.65 -5.20 7.81
C TRP A 405 12.25 -5.50 9.26
N GLU A 406 13.05 -6.27 9.99
CA GLU A 406 12.76 -6.71 11.36
C GLU A 406 12.54 -5.55 12.34
N GLY A 407 13.17 -4.39 12.12
CA GLY A 407 12.96 -3.21 12.96
C GLY A 407 11.55 -2.63 12.89
N TYR A 408 10.70 -3.06 11.94
CA TYR A 408 9.28 -2.75 11.92
C TYR A 408 8.40 -3.79 12.61
N TRP A 409 8.95 -4.77 13.32
CA TRP A 409 8.20 -5.84 13.97
C TRP A 409 8.53 -5.94 15.46
N GLN A 410 7.52 -6.23 16.26
CA GLN A 410 7.68 -6.56 17.68
C GLN A 410 7.37 -8.04 17.90
N SER A 411 8.28 -8.75 18.57
CA SER A 411 8.06 -10.15 18.93
C SER A 411 7.10 -10.29 20.12
N VAL A 412 6.36 -11.40 20.18
CA VAL A 412 5.43 -11.69 21.29
C VAL A 412 6.14 -11.66 22.65
N ASN A 413 7.35 -12.22 22.72
CA ASN A 413 8.15 -12.27 23.95
C ASN A 413 8.57 -10.87 24.45
N GLU A 414 8.77 -9.90 23.55
CA GLU A 414 9.05 -8.52 23.91
C GLU A 414 7.81 -7.77 24.38
N ARG A 415 6.64 -8.13 23.86
CA ARG A 415 5.36 -7.58 24.30
C ARG A 415 5.05 -8.00 25.73
N GLU A 416 5.15 -9.29 26.05
CA GLU A 416 4.91 -9.80 27.41
C GLU A 416 5.86 -9.19 28.44
N LYS A 417 7.14 -9.02 28.09
CA LYS A 417 8.14 -8.36 28.96
C LYS A 417 7.87 -6.87 29.19
N ARG A 418 7.21 -6.19 28.25
CA ARG A 418 6.80 -4.78 28.40
C ARG A 418 5.50 -4.63 29.19
N GLU A 419 4.57 -5.56 29.05
CA GLU A 419 3.31 -5.58 29.80
C GLU A 419 3.50 -6.01 31.26
N ALA A 420 4.56 -6.77 31.56
CA ALA A 420 4.93 -7.19 32.92
C ALA A 420 5.76 -6.16 33.72
N ARG A 421 6.09 -5.00 33.12
CA ARG A 421 6.80 -3.88 33.75
C ARG A 421 5.87 -2.69 33.92
#